data_AF-L8WWN4-F1
#
_entry.id   AF-L8WWN4-F1
#
_cell.length_a   1.000
_cell.length_b   1.000
_cell.length_c   1.000
_cell.angle_alpha   90.00
_cell.angle_beta   90.00
_cell.angle_gamma   90.00
#
_symmetry.space_group_name_H-M   'P 1'
#
loop_
_entity.id
_entity.type
_entity.pdbx_description
1 polymer ?
#
loop_
_entity_poly.entity_id
_entity_poly.type
_entity_poly.pdbx_seq_one_letter_code
_entity_poly.pdbx_strand_id
1 'polypeptide(L)'
;MQSLKSVKREGSVHVIGAVAQGNPGSETLQDLAKTVLFGQISVIGILVGNKAMCERLDAFMAEHKIKPVIDRVFGWSEVVDALDYQLSGSHFGKIVIKID
;
A
#
# COMPACT_ATOMS: atom_id res chain seq x y z
N MET A 1 -7.25 6.94 -12.67
CA MET A 1 -7.16 5.59 -13.29
C MET A 1 -5.77 5.26 -13.84
N GLN A 2 -4.68 5.92 -13.40
CA GLN A 2 -3.34 5.69 -13.95
C GLN A 2 -2.87 4.23 -13.84
N SER A 3 -3.02 3.60 -12.67
CA SER A 3 -2.62 2.20 -12.45
C SER A 3 -3.36 1.20 -13.34
N LEU A 4 -4.63 1.46 -13.68
CA LEU A 4 -5.41 0.60 -14.58
C LEU A 4 -4.98 0.75 -16.04
N LYS A 5 -4.55 1.96 -16.44
CA LYS A 5 -4.06 2.22 -17.79
C LYS A 5 -2.65 1.70 -18.03
N SER A 6 -1.88 1.40 -16.97
CA SER A 6 -0.50 0.91 -17.06
C SER A 6 -0.37 -0.61 -17.15
N VAL A 7 -1.44 -1.37 -16.89
CA VAL A 7 -1.38 -2.83 -16.98
C VAL A 7 -1.54 -3.29 -18.43
N LYS A 8 -0.87 -4.39 -18.79
CA LYS A 8 -1.13 -5.08 -20.06
C LYS A 8 -2.56 -5.63 -20.11
N ARG A 9 -3.02 -6.00 -21.30
CA ARG A 9 -4.25 -6.78 -21.47
C ARG A 9 -4.20 -8.05 -20.62
N GLU A 10 -5.32 -8.40 -19.98
CA GLU A 10 -5.43 -9.51 -19.00
C GLU A 10 -4.60 -9.29 -17.73
N GLY A 11 -4.15 -8.05 -17.47
CA GLY A 11 -3.41 -7.69 -16.26
C GLY A 11 -4.29 -7.59 -15.00
N SER A 12 -3.64 -7.44 -13.85
CA SER A 12 -4.32 -7.27 -12.57
C SER A 12 -3.91 -5.99 -11.85
N VAL A 13 -4.87 -5.40 -11.13
CA VAL A 13 -4.63 -4.31 -10.18
C VAL A 13 -5.22 -4.74 -8.84
N HIS A 14 -4.34 -4.82 -7.83
CA HIS A 14 -4.73 -5.20 -6.47
C HIS A 14 -4.89 -3.93 -5.62
N VAL A 15 -6.08 -3.70 -5.09
CA VAL A 15 -6.44 -2.52 -4.30
C VAL A 15 -6.29 -2.85 -2.82
N ILE A 16 -5.26 -2.28 -2.18
CA ILE A 16 -4.92 -2.55 -0.77
C ILE A 16 -5.49 -1.48 0.16
N GLY A 17 -5.55 -0.23 -0.29
CA GLY A 17 -6.08 0.89 0.48
C GLY A 17 -6.14 2.17 -0.34
N ALA A 18 -6.80 3.18 0.21
CA ALA A 18 -6.92 4.52 -0.36
C ALA A 18 -6.42 5.54 0.67
N VAL A 19 -5.15 5.94 0.53
CA VAL A 19 -4.48 6.86 1.47
C VAL A 19 -4.59 8.32 1.01
N ALA A 20 -4.61 8.54 -0.30
CA ALA A 20 -4.74 9.87 -0.85
C ALA A 20 -6.10 10.48 -0.48
N GLN A 21 -6.09 11.58 0.25
CA GLN A 21 -7.24 12.45 0.39
C GLN A 21 -7.28 13.38 -0.82
N GLY A 22 -8.28 13.23 -1.68
CA GLY A 22 -8.39 14.05 -2.88
C GLY A 22 -9.75 13.89 -3.54
N ASN A 23 -10.15 14.91 -4.29
CA ASN A 23 -11.35 14.83 -5.11
C ASN A 23 -11.22 13.66 -6.08
N PRO A 24 -12.29 12.86 -6.29
CA PRO A 24 -12.32 11.94 -7.41
C PRO A 24 -11.97 12.75 -8.67
N GLY A 25 -11.01 12.27 -9.44
CA GLY A 25 -10.68 12.88 -10.73
C GLY A 25 -11.93 12.94 -11.62
N SER A 26 -11.84 13.62 -12.76
CA SER A 26 -12.94 13.73 -13.72
C SER A 26 -13.38 12.39 -14.36
N GLU A 27 -12.76 11.28 -13.97
CA GLU A 27 -13.00 9.95 -14.51
C GLU A 27 -14.24 9.31 -13.85
N THR A 28 -15.15 8.83 -14.68
CA THR A 28 -16.44 8.28 -14.24
C THR A 28 -16.39 6.77 -14.02
N LEU A 29 -17.43 6.21 -13.37
CA LEU A 29 -17.62 4.76 -13.29
C LEU A 29 -17.72 4.10 -14.68
N GLN A 30 -18.23 4.81 -15.69
CA GLN A 30 -18.30 4.29 -17.06
C GLN A 30 -16.91 4.16 -17.68
N ASP A 31 -16.01 5.11 -17.40
CA ASP A 31 -14.63 5.06 -17.88
C ASP A 31 -13.86 3.91 -17.23
N LEU A 32 -14.10 3.68 -15.94
CA LEU A 32 -13.60 2.51 -15.23
C LEU A 32 -14.09 1.21 -15.89
N ALA A 33 -15.40 1.08 -16.10
CA ALA A 33 -16.00 -0.11 -16.70
C ALA A 33 -15.44 -0.41 -18.11
N LYS A 34 -15.29 0.62 -18.96
CA LYS A 34 -14.68 0.48 -20.29
C LYS A 34 -13.23 0.03 -20.19
N THR A 35 -12.45 0.66 -19.32
CA THR A 35 -11.02 0.32 -19.13
C THR A 35 -10.86 -1.14 -18.70
N VAL A 36 -11.67 -1.59 -17.75
CA VAL A 36 -11.66 -2.96 -17.23
C VAL A 36 -12.10 -3.96 -18.31
N LEU A 37 -13.19 -3.68 -19.03
CA LEU A 37 -13.75 -4.57 -20.04
C LEU A 37 -12.80 -4.78 -21.23
N PHE A 38 -12.34 -3.69 -21.86
CA PHE A 38 -11.51 -3.79 -23.06
C PHE A 38 -10.06 -4.18 -22.75
N GLY A 39 -9.57 -3.83 -21.56
CA GLY A 39 -8.29 -4.32 -21.06
C GLY A 39 -8.33 -5.75 -20.51
N GLN A 40 -9.53 -6.33 -20.33
CA GLN A 40 -9.73 -7.61 -19.64
C GLN A 40 -9.05 -7.64 -18.26
N ILE A 41 -9.09 -6.51 -17.55
CA ILE A 41 -8.33 -6.30 -16.32
C ILE A 41 -9.05 -6.93 -15.13
N SER A 42 -8.32 -7.60 -14.25
CA SER A 42 -8.84 -8.02 -12.94
C SER A 42 -8.56 -6.94 -11.89
N VAL A 43 -9.62 -6.41 -11.26
CA VAL A 43 -9.48 -5.48 -10.13
C VAL A 43 -9.87 -6.21 -8.85
N ILE A 44 -8.92 -6.39 -7.94
CA ILE A 44 -9.08 -7.26 -6.78
C ILE A 44 -8.81 -6.48 -5.49
N GLY A 45 -9.81 -6.35 -4.64
CA GLY A 45 -9.61 -5.81 -3.29
C GLY A 45 -8.87 -6.82 -2.41
N ILE A 46 -7.89 -6.34 -1.65
CA ILE A 46 -7.19 -7.14 -0.63
C ILE A 46 -7.20 -6.36 0.68
N LEU A 47 -7.75 -6.99 1.73
CA LEU A 47 -7.65 -6.50 3.09
C LEU A 47 -6.77 -7.47 3.88
N VAL A 48 -5.54 -7.04 4.18
CA VAL A 48 -4.50 -7.81 4.89
C VAL A 48 -4.23 -9.21 4.29
N GLY A 49 -3.35 -9.98 4.93
CA GLY A 49 -3.04 -11.37 4.57
C GLY A 49 -3.27 -12.31 5.74
N ASN A 50 -3.34 -13.61 5.47
CA ASN A 50 -3.44 -14.62 6.53
C ASN A 50 -2.08 -14.92 7.17
N LYS A 51 -2.08 -15.64 8.31
CA LYS A 51 -0.87 -16.04 9.03
C LYS A 51 0.16 -16.73 8.13
N ALA A 52 -0.28 -17.69 7.31
CA ALA A 52 0.63 -18.42 6.43
C ALA A 52 1.31 -17.51 5.38
N MET A 53 0.64 -16.44 4.93
CA MET A 53 1.25 -15.44 4.07
C MET A 53 2.34 -14.65 4.80
N CYS A 54 2.09 -14.26 6.06
CA CYS A 54 3.08 -13.57 6.90
C CYS A 54 4.32 -14.45 7.13
N GLU A 55 4.13 -15.71 7.50
CA GLU A 55 5.24 -16.65 7.74
C GLU A 55 6.12 -16.85 6.49
N ARG A 56 5.50 -16.92 5.31
CA ARG A 56 6.24 -16.97 4.04
C ARG A 56 7.03 -15.69 3.77
N LEU A 57 6.45 -14.53 4.07
CA LEU A 57 7.14 -13.25 3.92
C LEU A 57 8.36 -13.19 4.87
N ASP A 58 8.18 -13.55 6.13
CA ASP A 58 9.24 -13.52 7.14
C ASP A 58 10.39 -14.45 6.77
N ALA A 59 10.09 -15.68 6.34
CA ALA A 59 11.09 -16.64 5.87
C ALA A 59 11.87 -16.10 4.66
N PHE A 60 11.19 -15.54 3.67
CA PHE A 60 11.81 -14.95 2.49
C PHE A 60 12.71 -13.75 2.85
N MET A 61 12.24 -12.89 3.75
CA MET A 61 13.03 -11.74 4.21
C MET A 61 14.29 -12.18 4.96
N ALA A 62 14.19 -13.21 5.81
CA ALA A 62 15.32 -13.76 6.55
C ALA A 62 16.36 -14.39 5.61
N GLU A 63 15.92 -15.21 4.65
CA GLU A 63 16.78 -15.88 3.66
C GLU A 63 17.57 -14.88 2.83
N HIS A 64 16.87 -13.85 2.30
CA HIS A 64 17.49 -12.86 1.43
C HIS A 64 18.06 -11.66 2.17
N LYS A 65 18.08 -11.69 3.52
CA LYS A 65 18.58 -10.61 4.38
C LYS A 65 17.92 -9.25 4.08
N ILE A 66 16.65 -9.27 3.66
CA ILE A 66 15.88 -8.06 3.38
C ILE A 66 15.50 -7.43 4.71
N LYS A 67 15.87 -6.16 4.88
CA LYS A 67 15.52 -5.38 6.06
C LYS A 67 14.48 -4.32 5.70
N PRO A 68 13.45 -4.09 6.53
CA PRO A 68 12.58 -2.93 6.36
C PRO A 68 13.40 -1.65 6.38
N VAL A 69 13.09 -0.72 5.49
CA VAL A 69 13.60 0.65 5.59
C VAL A 69 12.84 1.33 6.72
N ILE A 70 13.53 1.58 7.83
CA ILE A 70 13.01 2.35 8.95
C ILE A 70 13.43 3.79 8.72
N ASP A 71 12.45 4.68 8.68
CA ASP A 71 12.69 6.09 8.49
C ASP A 71 13.04 6.77 9.82
N ARG A 72 12.18 6.57 10.82
CA ARG A 72 12.35 7.15 12.14
C ARG A 72 11.81 6.23 13.22
N VAL A 73 12.50 6.23 14.36
CA VAL A 73 12.08 5.57 15.59
C VAL A 73 11.74 6.66 16.60
N PHE A 74 10.54 6.60 17.16
CA PHE A 74 10.05 7.46 18.23
C PHE A 74 9.94 6.64 19.51
N GLY A 75 10.14 7.26 20.67
CA GLY A 75 9.85 6.66 21.97
C GLY A 75 8.36 6.59 22.26
N TRP A 76 7.98 5.80 23.28
CA TRP A 76 6.58 5.67 23.70
C TRP A 76 5.91 7.02 24.06
N SER A 77 6.66 7.95 24.66
CA SER A 77 6.15 9.29 24.98
C SER A 77 5.92 10.19 23.77
N GLU A 78 6.43 9.80 22.59
CA GLU A 78 6.40 10.58 21.35
C GLU A 78 5.38 10.02 20.33
N VAL A 79 4.45 9.16 20.75
CA VAL A 79 3.47 8.53 19.85
C VAL A 79 2.63 9.56 19.08
N VAL A 80 2.26 10.67 19.72
CA VAL A 80 1.49 11.74 19.06
C VAL A 80 2.32 12.36 17.94
N ASP A 81 3.59 12.71 18.21
CA ASP A 81 4.51 13.26 17.20
C ASP A 81 4.75 12.27 16.05
N ALA A 82 4.81 10.98 16.34
CA ALA A 82 4.95 9.94 15.33
C ALA A 82 3.72 9.84 14.41
N LEU A 83 2.52 9.98 14.96
CA LEU A 83 1.27 10.00 14.19
C LEU A 83 1.17 11.26 13.32
N ASP A 84 1.53 12.43 13.86
CA ASP A 84 1.57 13.67 13.09
C ASP A 84 2.60 13.58 11.95
N TYR A 85 3.77 12.98 12.20
CA TYR A 85 4.76 12.70 11.17
C TYR A 85 4.22 11.75 10.08
N GLN A 86 3.49 10.71 10.47
CA GLN A 86 2.82 9.80 9.52
C GLN A 86 1.81 10.56 8.64
N LEU A 87 0.96 11.38 9.26
CA LEU A 87 -0.07 12.17 8.56
C LEU A 87 0.51 13.18 7.59
N SER A 88 1.69 13.73 7.89
CA SER A 88 2.39 14.66 7.00
C SER A 88 2.77 14.01 5.65
N GLY A 89 2.84 12.68 5.57
CA GLY A 89 3.30 11.95 4.38
C GLY A 89 4.79 12.14 4.06
N SER A 90 5.56 12.80 4.93
CA SER A 90 6.99 13.12 4.71
C SER A 90 7.94 11.95 4.96
N HIS A 91 7.40 10.76 5.25
CA HIS A 91 8.19 9.61 5.66
C HIS A 91 8.57 8.71 4.48
N PHE A 92 9.77 8.14 4.51
CA PHE A 92 10.21 7.13 3.55
C PHE A 92 10.46 5.78 4.23
N GLY A 93 9.46 4.90 4.18
CA GLY A 93 9.53 3.56 4.77
C GLY A 93 8.63 3.43 6.00
N LYS A 94 9.14 2.80 7.06
CA LYS A 94 8.38 2.50 8.28
C LYS A 94 8.69 3.49 9.40
N ILE A 95 7.65 4.00 10.03
CA ILE A 95 7.72 4.70 11.32
C ILE A 95 7.59 3.64 12.43
N VAL A 96 8.46 3.70 13.44
CA VAL A 96 8.50 2.71 14.52
C VAL A 96 8.35 3.43 15.86
N ILE A 97 7.54 2.84 16.76
CA ILE A 97 7.50 3.22 18.17
C ILE A 97 8.31 2.20 18.97
N LYS A 98 9.31 2.67 19.71
CA LYS A 98 10.07 1.87 20.66
C LYS A 98 9.39 1.92 22.02
N ILE A 99 9.12 0.73 22.56
CA ILE A 99 8.61 0.54 23.92
C ILE A 99 9.81 0.00 24.72
N ASP A 100 10.23 0.75 25.74
CA ASP A 100 11.27 0.35 26.69
C ASP A 100 10.66 -0.35 27.92
#